data_AF-A0A533ZFI7-F1
#
_entry.id   AF-A0A533ZFI7-F1
#
_cell.length_a   1.000
_cell.length_b   1.000
_cell.length_c   1.000
_cell.angle_alpha   90.00
_cell.angle_beta   90.00
_cell.angle_gamma   90.00
#
_symmetry.space_group_name_H-M   'P 1'
#
loop_
_entity.id
_entity.type
_entity.pdbx_description
1 polymer ?
#
loop_
_entity_poly.entity_id
_entity_poly.type
_entity_poly.pdbx_seq_one_letter_code
_entity_poly.pdbx_strand_id
1 'polypeptide(L)'
;MNTSFDPAPLLISRSLATALLRLYDYPDPRRPGRMIPGYDRPHALRTARMCVAVATRLGHPPARVATFQVACLLPARAILPIPRSDTLTGMR
;
A
#
# COMPACT_ATOMS: atom_id res chain seq x y z
N MET A 1 -22.83 -21.47 -6.53
CA MET A 1 -22.39 -20.29 -5.74
C MET A 1 -21.06 -19.84 -6.31
N ASN A 2 -21.07 -18.88 -7.24
CA ASN A 2 -19.84 -18.34 -7.81
C ASN A 2 -19.35 -17.23 -6.88
N THR A 3 -18.41 -17.55 -5.99
CA THR A 3 -17.69 -16.53 -5.22
C THR A 3 -16.76 -15.80 -6.19
N SER A 4 -17.32 -14.84 -6.93
CA SER A 4 -16.54 -13.81 -7.58
C SER A 4 -15.80 -13.09 -6.45
N PHE A 5 -14.52 -13.39 -6.26
CA PHE A 5 -13.65 -12.60 -5.40
C PHE A 5 -13.56 -11.24 -6.06
N ASP A 6 -14.50 -10.35 -5.76
CA ASP A 6 -14.37 -8.95 -6.15
C ASP A 6 -13.06 -8.47 -5.53
N PRO A 7 -12.02 -8.18 -6.35
CA PRO A 7 -10.78 -7.69 -5.80
C PRO A 7 -11.13 -6.37 -5.12
N ALA A 8 -10.94 -6.32 -3.80
CA ALA A 8 -11.27 -5.15 -2.99
C ALA A 8 -10.81 -3.87 -3.70
N PRO A 9 -11.66 -2.84 -3.76
CA PRO A 9 -11.44 -1.70 -4.65
C PRO A 9 -10.11 -1.01 -4.34
N LEU A 10 -9.39 -0.64 -5.39
CA LEU A 10 -8.31 0.33 -5.29
C LEU A 10 -8.96 1.72 -5.19
N LEU A 11 -8.89 2.32 -4.00
CA LEU A 11 -9.37 3.70 -3.79
C LEU A 11 -8.42 4.72 -4.41
N ILE A 12 -7.15 4.35 -4.57
CA ILE A 12 -6.15 5.14 -5.30
C ILE A 12 -6.22 4.90 -6.80
N SER A 13 -5.85 5.93 -7.58
CA SER A 13 -5.77 5.81 -9.02
C SER A 13 -4.75 4.75 -9.45
N ARG A 14 -5.01 4.09 -10.58
CA ARG A 14 -4.07 3.11 -11.17
C ARG A 14 -2.71 3.74 -11.48
N SER A 15 -2.68 5.02 -11.85
CA SER A 15 -1.45 5.77 -12.11
C SER A 15 -0.61 5.94 -10.84
N LEU A 16 -1.24 6.30 -9.71
CA LEU A 16 -0.57 6.41 -8.42
C LEU A 16 -0.02 5.05 -7.95
N ALA A 17 -0.84 3.99 -8.04
CA ALA A 17 -0.40 2.63 -7.71
C ALA A 17 0.81 2.21 -8.58
N THR A 18 0.78 2.50 -9.88
CA THR A 18 1.88 2.19 -10.80
C THR A 18 3.14 2.98 -10.44
N ALA A 19 3.03 4.26 -10.11
CA ALA A 19 4.16 5.08 -9.68
C ALA A 19 4.79 4.55 -8.37
N LEU A 20 3.98 4.18 -7.39
CA LEU A 20 4.44 3.60 -6.13
C LEU A 20 5.15 2.25 -6.35
N LEU A 21 4.62 1.40 -7.23
CA LEU A 21 5.23 0.11 -7.56
C LEU A 21 6.58 0.24 -8.29
N ARG A 22 6.90 1.38 -8.89
CA ARG A 22 8.24 1.65 -9.45
C ARG A 22 9.29 1.88 -8.37
N LEU A 23 8.90 2.25 -7.15
CA LEU A 23 9.81 2.38 -6.01
C LEU A 23 10.36 1.03 -5.52
N TYR A 24 9.74 -0.08 -5.94
CA TYR A 24 10.24 -1.43 -5.68
C TYR A 24 11.33 -1.87 -6.68
N ASP A 25 11.53 -1.14 -7.78
CA ASP A 25 12.58 -1.49 -8.73
C ASP A 25 13.96 -1.17 -8.14
N TYR A 26 14.91 -2.07 -8.37
CA TYR A 26 16.30 -1.88 -7.97
C TYR A 26 17.24 -1.94 -9.18
N PRO A 27 18.35 -1.18 -9.17
CA PRO A 27 19.33 -1.24 -10.25
C PRO A 27 20.02 -2.61 -10.25
N ASP A 28 20.18 -3.20 -11.44
CA ASP A 28 20.90 -4.46 -11.62
C ASP A 28 22.40 -4.25 -11.32
N PRO A 29 22.95 -4.88 -10.27
CA PRO A 29 24.35 -4.70 -9.90
C PRO A 29 25.33 -5.23 -10.95
N ARG A 30 24.85 -6.08 -11.87
CA ARG A 30 25.66 -6.69 -12.93
C ARG A 30 25.49 -6.00 -14.29
N ARG A 31 24.48 -5.14 -14.46
CA ARG A 31 24.15 -4.48 -15.74
C ARG A 31 23.74 -3.01 -15.49
N PRO A 32 24.68 -2.07 -15.58
CA PRO A 32 24.38 -0.64 -15.45
C PRO A 32 23.27 -0.21 -16.42
N GLY A 33 22.29 0.55 -15.92
CA GLY A 33 21.14 1.03 -16.71
C GLY A 33 19.95 0.08 -16.79
N ARG A 34 20.06 -1.14 -16.28
CA ARG A 34 18.93 -2.08 -16.18
C ARG A 34 18.30 -2.01 -14.80
N MET A 35 16.98 -1.84 -14.75
CA MET A 35 16.20 -1.98 -13.52
C MET A 35 15.64 -3.41 -13.44
N ILE A 36 15.76 -4.03 -12.28
CA ILE A 36 15.14 -5.33 -12.00
C ILE A 36 13.78 -5.08 -11.33
N PRO A 37 12.69 -5.68 -11.86
CA PRO A 37 11.39 -5.63 -11.21
C PRO A 37 11.47 -6.13 -9.78
N GLY A 38 11.05 -5.31 -8.82
CA GLY A 38 10.91 -5.76 -7.44
C GLY A 38 9.94 -6.94 -7.35
N TYR A 39 10.38 -8.05 -6.76
CA TYR A 39 9.59 -9.29 -6.65
C TYR A 39 8.24 -9.07 -5.94
N ASP A 40 8.21 -8.15 -4.97
CA ASP A 40 7.07 -7.95 -4.08
C ASP A 40 5.94 -7.08 -4.66
N ARG A 41 6.00 -6.66 -5.92
CA ARG A 41 4.96 -5.82 -6.53
C ARG A 41 3.55 -6.44 -6.48
N PRO A 42 3.35 -7.71 -6.87
CA PRO A 42 2.03 -8.35 -6.78
C PRO A 42 1.62 -8.62 -5.32
N HIS A 43 2.60 -8.78 -4.43
CA HIS A 43 2.34 -8.95 -2.99
C HIS A 43 1.84 -7.64 -2.37
N ALA A 44 2.54 -6.53 -2.57
CA ALA A 44 2.16 -5.20 -2.08
C ALA A 44 0.75 -4.80 -2.56
N LEU A 45 0.42 -5.08 -3.81
CA LEU A 45 -0.90 -4.80 -4.38
C LEU A 45 -2.02 -5.63 -3.71
N ARG A 46 -1.77 -6.91 -3.40
CA ARG A 46 -2.74 -7.74 -2.65
C ARG A 46 -2.92 -7.23 -1.23
N THR A 47 -1.83 -6.89 -0.55
CA THR A 47 -1.86 -6.34 0.81
C THR A 47 -2.63 -5.03 0.87
N ALA A 48 -2.39 -4.13 -0.09
CA ALA A 48 -3.09 -2.85 -0.21
C ALA A 48 -4.61 -3.03 -0.41
N ARG A 49 -5.03 -4.04 -1.19
CA ARG A 49 -6.45 -4.39 -1.37
C ARG A 49 -7.07 -4.95 -0.10
N MET A 50 -6.39 -5.87 0.58
CA MET A 50 -6.88 -6.43 1.84
C MET A 50 -7.01 -5.34 2.91
N CYS A 51 -6.07 -4.40 2.97
CA CYS A 51 -6.10 -3.29 3.91
C CYS A 51 -7.35 -2.40 3.71
N VAL A 52 -7.73 -2.12 2.46
CA VAL A 52 -8.99 -1.41 2.17
C VAL A 52 -10.21 -2.18 2.66
N ALA A 53 -10.27 -3.49 2.40
CA ALA A 53 -11.38 -4.32 2.84
C ALA A 53 -11.52 -4.34 4.36
N VAL A 54 -10.40 -4.47 5.08
CA VAL A 54 -10.38 -4.49 6.56
C VAL A 54 -10.72 -3.11 7.12
N ALA A 55 -10.07 -2.04 6.65
CA ALA A 55 -10.27 -0.71 7.20
C ALA A 55 -11.68 -0.14 6.92
N THR A 56 -12.27 -0.50 5.77
CA THR A 56 -13.68 -0.20 5.48
C THR A 56 -14.62 -0.93 6.45
N ARG A 57 -14.36 -2.21 6.73
CA ARG A 57 -15.16 -2.98 7.70
C ARG A 57 -15.04 -2.46 9.14
N LEU A 58 -13.89 -1.87 9.49
CA LEU A 58 -13.67 -1.21 10.78
C LEU A 58 -14.30 0.19 10.88
N GLY A 59 -14.96 0.66 9.81
CA GLY A 59 -15.64 1.96 9.82
C GLY A 59 -14.72 3.17 9.70
N HIS A 60 -13.49 3.00 9.20
CA HIS A 60 -12.60 4.13 8.98
C HIS A 60 -13.08 5.03 7.83
N PRO A 61 -12.90 6.36 7.94
CA PRO A 61 -13.27 7.28 6.86
C PRO A 61 -12.41 7.02 5.61
N PRO A 62 -12.97 7.19 4.40
CA PRO A 62 -12.32 6.82 3.13
C PRO A 62 -10.96 7.52 2.92
N ALA A 63 -10.81 8.76 3.41
CA ALA A 63 -9.53 9.48 3.37
C ALA A 63 -8.42 8.74 4.13
N ARG A 64 -8.73 8.18 5.32
CA ARG A 64 -7.77 7.40 6.13
C ARG A 64 -7.48 6.04 5.50
N VAL A 65 -8.50 5.42 4.91
CA VAL A 65 -8.34 4.14 4.18
C VAL A 65 -7.41 4.31 2.97
N ALA A 66 -7.51 5.42 2.24
CA ALA A 66 -6.58 5.74 1.15
C ALA A 66 -5.14 5.88 1.64
N THR A 67 -4.91 6.51 2.80
CA THR A 67 -3.57 6.60 3.42
C THR A 67 -3.02 5.23 3.77
N PHE A 68 -3.84 4.34 4.36
CA PHE A 68 -3.42 2.97 4.64
C PHE A 68 -3.09 2.19 3.36
N GLN A 69 -3.87 2.38 2.31
CA GLN A 69 -3.62 1.75 1.02
C GLN A 69 -2.29 2.21 0.40
N VAL A 70 -1.96 3.51 0.50
CA VAL A 70 -0.66 4.05 0.06
C VAL A 70 0.47 3.51 0.91
N ALA A 71 0.29 3.42 2.23
CA ALA A 71 1.29 2.87 3.15
C ALA A 71 1.65 1.42 2.80
N CYS A 72 0.67 0.58 2.42
CA CYS A 72 0.92 -0.80 2.00
C CYS A 72 1.68 -0.92 0.67
N LEU A 73 1.68 0.13 -0.15
CA LEU A 73 2.38 0.18 -1.45
C LEU A 73 3.73 0.89 -1.36
N LEU A 74 4.13 1.36 -0.19
CA LEU A 74 5.44 1.92 0.02
C LEU A 74 6.39 0.81 0.51
N PRO A 75 7.60 0.69 -0.04
CA PRO A 75 8.62 -0.17 0.54
C PRO A 75 8.95 0.34 1.96
N ALA A 76 9.29 -0.55 2.90
CA ALA A 76 9.51 -0.21 4.32
C ALA A 76 10.45 0.98 4.57
N ARG A 77 11.41 1.20 3.67
CA ARG A 77 12.33 2.36 3.68
C ARG A 77 11.62 3.71 3.52
N ALA A 78 10.43 3.75 2.93
CA ALA A 78 9.66 4.97 2.68
C ALA A 78 8.58 5.25 3.76
N ILE A 79 8.43 4.37 4.76
CA ILE A 79 7.39 4.44 5.80
C ILE A 79 7.92 5.10 7.09
N LEU A 80 8.68 6.19 6.98
CA LEU A 80 9.05 7.02 8.12
C LEU A 80 8.45 8.43 7.93
N PRO A 81 7.65 8.99 8.86
CA PRO A 81 6.86 8.41 9.95
C PRO A 81 5.35 8.53 9.64
N ILE A 82 4.62 7.41 9.56
CA ILE A 82 3.17 7.48 9.76
C ILE A 82 2.97 7.82 11.24
N PRO A 83 2.27 8.91 11.59
CA PRO A 83 2.04 9.24 13.00
C PRO A 83 1.29 8.07 13.63
N ARG A 84 1.98 7.37 14.54
CA ARG A 84 1.32 6.43 15.43
C ARG A 84 0.22 7.19 16.15
N SER A 85 -0.98 6.62 16.19
CA SER A 85 -2.14 7.20 16.87
C SER A 85 -2.02 7.09 18.40
N ASP A 86 -0.79 7.21 18.93
CA ASP A 86 -0.46 7.10 20.35
C ASP A 86 -0.58 8.46 21.06
N THR A 87 -1.51 9.30 20.60
CA THR A 87 -1.99 10.50 21.33
C THR A 87 -3.46 10.31 21.73
N LEU A 88 -3.70 9.23 22.46
CA LEU A 88 -4.84 9.08 23.38
C LEU A 88 -4.30 8.76 24.78
N THR A 89 -3.37 9.59 25.27
CA THR A 89 -3.02 9.67 26.69
C THR A 89 -2.66 11.11 26.99
N GLY A 90 -3.68 11.89 27.35
CA GLY A 90 -3.53 13.32 27.56
C GLY A 90 -4.86 14.02 27.74
N MET A 91 -5.83 13.37 28.39
CA MET A 91 -6.96 14.07 28.98
C MET A 91 -7.54 13.23 30.12
N ARG A 92 -7.23 13.70 31.34
CA ARG A 92 -7.59 13.22 32.67
C ARG A 92 -6.62 12.24 33.32
#